data_AF-A0A0G0N8M3-F1
#
_entry.id   AF-A0A0G0N8M3-F1
#
_cell.length_a   1.000
_cell.length_b   1.000
_cell.length_c   1.000
_cell.angle_alpha   90.00
_cell.angle_beta   90.00
_cell.angle_gamma   90.00
#
_symmetry.space_group_name_H-M   'P 1'
#
loop_
_entity.id
_entity.type
_entity.pdbx_description
1 polymer ?
#
loop_
_entity_poly.entity_id
_entity_poly.type
_entity_poly.pdbx_seq_one_letter_code
_entity_poly.pdbx_strand_id
1 'polypeptide(L)' 'MRSSIKDVRKLVVAKNIDEAKKNLSEAYKAIDKAMKKGVIKKNTAARKKSRLAQLVKKASVK' A
#
# COMPACT_ATOMS: atom_id res chain seq x y z
N MET A 1 4.16 -9.35 -1.23
CA MET A 1 3.50 -8.28 -2.02
C MET A 1 1.98 -8.38 -1.96
N ARG A 2 1.33 -9.51 -2.30
CA ARG A 2 -0.14 -9.62 -2.21
C ARG A 2 -0.65 -9.58 -0.75
N SER A 3 0.06 -10.19 0.19
CA SER A 3 -0.24 -10.16 1.63
C SER A 3 -0.19 -8.73 2.18
N SER A 4 0.95 -8.05 2.05
CA SER A 4 1.15 -6.69 2.57
C SER A 4 0.11 -5.67 2.07
N ILE A 5 -0.39 -5.84 0.83
CA ILE A 5 -1.46 -4.99 0.28
C ILE A 5 -2.83 -5.30 0.92
N LYS A 6 -3.11 -6.57 1.24
CA LYS A 6 -4.32 -6.96 1.96
C LYS A 6 -4.28 -6.45 3.40
N ASP A 7 -3.12 -6.50 4.05
CA ASP A 7 -2.97 -6.08 5.44
C ASP A 7 -3.20 -4.58 5.61
N VAL A 8 -2.64 -3.75 4.71
CA VAL A 8 -2.94 -2.31 4.69
C VAL A 8 -4.43 -2.04 4.46
N ARG A 9 -5.11 -2.81 3.58
CA ARG A 9 -6.56 -2.65 3.37
C ARG A 9 -7.37 -3.00 4.61
N LYS A 10 -7.00 -4.07 5.33
CA LYS A 10 -7.68 -4.47 6.58
C LYS A 10 -7.53 -3.39 7.65
N LEU A 11 -6.34 -2.83 7.80
CA LEU A 11 -6.06 -1.78 8.80
C LEU A 11 -6.77 -0.46 8.49
N VAL A 12 -6.88 -0.11 7.21
CA VAL A 12 -7.68 1.04 6.75
C VAL A 12 -9.17 0.85 7.08
N VAL A 13 -9.70 -0.37 6.93
CA VAL A 13 -11.09 -0.70 7.34
C VAL A 13 -11.25 -0.66 8.85
N ALA A 14 -10.24 -1.13 9.61
CA ALA A 14 -10.20 -1.08 11.06
C ALA A 14 -10.00 0.34 11.65
N LYS A 15 -9.94 1.39 10.80
CA LYS A 15 -9.70 2.80 11.17
C LYS A 15 -8.41 3.06 11.97
N ASN A 16 -7.46 2.13 11.96
CA ASN A 16 -6.21 2.29 12.70
C ASN A 16 -5.18 3.05 11.84
N ILE A 17 -5.28 4.38 11.83
CA ILE A 17 -4.56 5.25 10.88
C ILE A 17 -3.04 5.21 11.10
N ASP A 18 -2.57 5.17 12.35
CA ASP A 18 -1.14 5.17 12.66
C ASP A 18 -0.46 3.86 12.28
N GLU A 19 -1.16 2.74 12.49
CA GLU A 19 -0.71 1.41 12.10
C GLU A 19 -0.76 1.23 10.57
N ALA A 20 -1.77 1.83 9.92
CA ALA A 20 -1.87 1.87 8.46
C ALA A 20 -0.70 2.66 7.83
N LYS A 21 -0.25 3.77 8.43
CA LYS A 21 0.92 4.54 7.95
C LYS A 21 2.23 3.75 8.06
N LYS A 22 2.43 3.01 9.15
CA LYS A 22 3.60 2.12 9.31
C LYS A 22 3.61 1.02 8.25
N ASN A 23 2.48 0.32 8.07
CA ASN A 23 2.37 -0.77 7.11
C ASN A 23 2.33 -0.31 5.64
N LEU A 24 1.98 0.95 5.37
CA LEU A 24 2.11 1.56 4.05
C LEU A 24 3.59 1.57 3.58
N SER A 25 4.51 1.87 4.48
CA SER A 25 5.96 1.89 4.17
C SER A 25 6.47 0.50 3.77
N GLU A 26 6.01 -0.54 4.45
CA GLU A 26 6.34 -1.93 4.10
C GLU A 26 5.71 -2.37 2.78
N ALA A 27 4.46 -1.98 2.53
CA ALA A 27 3.78 -2.26 1.27
C ALA A 27 4.53 -1.60 0.09
N TYR A 28 5.05 -0.38 0.27
CA TYR A 28 5.88 0.28 -0.75
C TYR A 28 7.19 -0.47 -1.00
N LYS A 29 7.91 -0.86 0.05
CA LYS A 29 9.12 -1.70 -0.09
C LYS A 29 8.84 -2.99 -0.86
N ALA A 30 7.72 -3.66 -0.57
CA ALA A 30 7.33 -4.88 -1.26
C ALA A 30 6.98 -4.64 -2.74
N ILE A 31 6.32 -3.53 -3.07
CA ILE A 31 5.99 -3.14 -4.45
C ILE A 31 7.27 -2.82 -5.23
N ASP A 32 8.20 -2.08 -4.64
CA ASP A 32 9.45 -1.70 -5.30
C ASP A 32 10.38 -2.89 -5.51
N LYS A 33 10.42 -3.82 -4.55
CA LYS A 33 11.15 -5.08 -4.71
C LYS A 33 10.55 -5.93 -5.84
N ALA A 34 9.22 -5.96 -5.97
CA ALA A 34 8.55 -6.65 -7.08
C ALA A 34 8.80 -5.98 -8.44
N MET A 35 8.88 -4.65 -8.48
CA MET A 35 9.25 -3.88 -9.68
C MET A 35 10.70 -4.17 -10.08
N LYS A 36 11.65 -4.10 -9.14
CA LYS A 36 13.08 -4.37 -9.39
C LYS A 36 13.31 -5.79 -9.90
N LYS A 37 12.57 -6.77 -9.38
CA LYS A 37 12.62 -8.17 -9.82
C LYS A 37 11.89 -8.43 -11.15
N GLY A 38 11.32 -7.41 -11.80
CA GLY A 38 10.63 -7.57 -13.08
C GLY A 38 9.25 -8.26 -12.99
N VAL A 39 8.78 -8.60 -11.80
CA VAL A 39 7.46 -9.24 -11.59
C VAL A 39 6.33 -8.30 -12.03
N ILE A 40 6.56 -6.97 -11.97
CA ILE A 40 5.56 -5.95 -12.27
C ILE A 40 6.19 -4.78 -13.04
N LYS A 41 5.53 -4.33 -14.12
CA LYS A 41 5.91 -3.13 -14.89
C LYS A 41 5.81 -1.85 -14.04
N LYS A 42 6.66 -0.85 -14.34
CA LYS A 42 6.73 0.45 -13.64
C LYS A 42 5.35 1.09 -13.42
N ASN A 43 4.50 1.10 -14.45
CA ASN A 43 3.15 1.69 -14.38
C ASN A 43 2.21 0.94 -13.41
N THR A 44 2.36 -0.38 -13.29
CA THR A 44 1.53 -1.16 -12.35
C THR A 44 2.01 -0.99 -10.91
N ALA A 45 3.31 -0.81 -10.69
CA ALA A 45 3.84 -0.42 -9.38
C ALA A 45 3.33 0.98 -8.96
N ALA A 46 3.42 1.97 -9.86
CA ALA A 46 2.94 3.33 -9.62
C ALA A 46 1.43 3.37 -9.30
N ARG A 47 0.60 2.68 -10.09
CA ARG A 47 -0.86 2.58 -9.83
C ARG A 47 -1.16 1.97 -8.47
N LYS A 48 -0.42 0.93 -8.05
CA LYS A 48 -0.62 0.29 -6.74
C LYS A 48 -0.23 1.20 -5.58
N LYS A 49 0.87 1.95 -5.70
CA LYS A 49 1.28 2.96 -4.70
C LYS A 49 0.22 4.06 -4.56
N SER A 50 -0.20 4.65 -5.68
CA SER A 50 -1.20 5.71 -5.70
C SER A 50 -2.53 5.28 -5.06
N ARG A 51 -3.03 4.09 -5.40
CA ARG A 51 -4.27 3.56 -4.81
C ARG A 51 -4.16 3.34 -3.30
N LEU A 52 -3.01 2.86 -2.80
CA LEU A 52 -2.80 2.69 -1.36
C LEU A 52 -2.76 4.03 -0.62
N ALA A 53 -2.04 5.02 -1.18
CA ALA A 53 -2.01 6.37 -0.63
C ALA A 53 -3.40 7.01 -0.56
N GLN A 54 -4.19 6.89 -1.64
CA GLN A 54 -5.56 7.40 -1.68
C GLN A 54 -6.46 6.75 -0.64
N LEU A 55 -6.34 5.44 -0.42
CA LEU A 55 -7.12 4.73 0.59
C LEU A 55 -6.80 5.23 2.01
N VAL A 56 -5.52 5.39 2.35
CA VAL A 56 -5.11 5.91 3.66
C VAL A 56 -5.53 7.37 3.83
N LYS A 57 -5.38 8.20 2.79
CA LYS A 57 -5.83 9.60 2.82
C LYS A 57 -7.33 9.72 3.02
N LYS A 58 -8.14 8.92 2.30
CA LYS A 58 -9.61 8.91 2.47
C LYS A 58 -10.03 8.50 3.88
N ALA A 59 -9.32 7.54 4.49
CA ALA A 59 -9.60 7.12 5.85
C ALA A 59 -9.16 8.14 6.91
N SER A 60 -8.16 8.99 6.61
CA SER A 60 -7.70 10.05 7.49
C SER A 60 -8.52 11.35 7.44
N VAL A 61 -9.34 11.54 6.40
CA VAL A 61 -10.11 12.79 6.16
C VAL A 61 -11.58 12.65 6.61
N LYS A 62 -11.92 11.61 7.38
CA LYS A 62 -13.25 11.40 7.95
C LYS A 62 -13.20 11.56 9.46
#